data_AF-A0AB34H040-F1
#
_entry.id   AF-A0AB34H040-F1
#
_cell.length_a   1.000
_cell.length_b   1.000
_cell.length_c   1.000
_cell.angle_alpha   90.00
_cell.angle_beta   90.00
_cell.angle_gamma   90.00
#
_symmetry.space_group_name_H-M   'P 1'
#
loop_
_entity.id
_entity.type
_entity.pdbx_description
1 polymer ?
#
loop_
_entity_poly.entity_id
_entity_poly.type
_entity_poly.pdbx_seq_one_letter_code
_entity_poly.pdbx_strand_id
1 'polypeptide(L)'
;MLAPSWEEHATCLANAEEPDLPRVLVDIGEKAAVNLHQDAFVVIDYGLLTTPQLHYMVYCRNTSGQYGKATIEGYYQKLSTAFVELTKQAFCSGDDQRTLKVDCANGIGALKLREMKHYFSQGLSVQLFNDGTKGKLNHLCGADFVKSHQKPPQDRQVISTTDAERQAVKPPGLQEAINELVKKYRLSRAFVRPSGTEDIVRVYAEADSQENADSLAYEVSLAVFQLAGGIGERPQPGF
;
A
#
# COMPACT_ATOMS: atom_id res chain seq x y z
N MET A 1 10.70 14.50 -14.11
CA MET A 1 12.02 13.84 -14.20
C MET A 1 12.98 14.81 -14.85
N LEU A 2 14.28 14.58 -14.69
CA LEU A 2 15.29 15.28 -15.48
C LEU A 2 15.03 15.03 -16.98
N ALA A 3 15.37 15.99 -17.84
CA ALA A 3 15.28 15.79 -19.28
C ALA A 3 16.27 14.69 -19.71
N PRO A 4 15.90 13.75 -20.60
CA PRO A 4 16.79 12.66 -21.00
C PRO A 4 18.15 13.14 -21.54
N SER A 5 18.18 14.29 -22.22
CA SER A 5 19.43 14.90 -22.72
C SER A 5 20.43 15.24 -21.61
N TRP A 6 19.97 15.42 -20.37
CA TRP A 6 20.83 15.72 -19.22
C TRP A 6 21.32 14.46 -18.49
N GLU A 7 20.80 13.26 -18.81
CA GLU A 7 21.26 12.00 -18.23
C GLU A 7 22.69 11.65 -18.64
N GLU A 8 23.08 12.00 -19.88
CA GLU A 8 24.44 11.85 -20.38
C GLU A 8 25.42 12.74 -19.58
N HIS A 9 25.06 14.00 -19.34
CA HIS A 9 25.88 14.91 -18.52
C HIS A 9 26.06 14.40 -17.09
N ALA A 10 25.00 13.89 -16.47
CA ALA A 10 25.07 13.28 -15.15
C ALA A 10 25.99 12.05 -15.14
N THR A 11 25.92 11.21 -16.17
CA THR A 11 26.77 10.03 -16.34
C THR A 11 28.24 10.40 -16.51
N CYS A 12 28.54 11.42 -17.33
CA CYS A 12 29.90 11.93 -17.52
C CYS A 12 30.52 12.42 -16.20
N LEU A 13 29.74 13.16 -15.40
CA LEU A 13 30.21 13.64 -14.09
C LEU A 13 30.44 12.49 -13.11
N ALA A 14 29.53 11.52 -13.05
CA ALA A 14 29.65 10.38 -12.13
C ALA A 14 30.85 9.48 -12.45
N ASN A 15 31.32 9.46 -13.69
CA ASN A 15 32.46 8.66 -14.14
C ASN A 15 33.80 9.43 -14.16
N ALA A 16 33.79 10.75 -13.92
CA ALA A 16 34.99 11.56 -13.91
C ALA A 16 35.83 11.30 -12.65
N GLU A 17 37.14 11.08 -12.82
CA GLU A 17 38.06 11.08 -11.67
C GLU A 17 38.19 12.48 -11.07
N GLU A 18 38.49 12.59 -9.77
CA GLU A 18 38.61 13.88 -9.08
C GLU A 18 39.51 14.91 -9.79
N PRO A 19 40.69 14.54 -10.37
CA PRO A 19 41.54 15.47 -11.10
C PRO A 19 40.92 15.99 -12.40
N ASP A 20 40.03 15.22 -13.03
CA ASP A 20 39.37 15.56 -14.30
C ASP A 20 38.05 16.31 -14.11
N LEU A 21 37.46 16.27 -12.91
CA LEU A 21 36.15 16.84 -12.62
C LEU A 21 36.02 18.33 -13.04
N PRO A 22 37.02 19.22 -12.82
CA PRO A 22 36.94 20.61 -13.28
C PRO A 22 36.81 20.73 -14.81
N ARG A 23 37.55 19.90 -15.56
CA ARG A 23 37.50 19.88 -17.03
C ARG A 23 36.14 19.40 -17.52
N VAL A 24 35.62 18.32 -16.94
CA VAL A 24 34.29 17.78 -17.29
C VAL A 24 33.18 18.78 -16.99
N LEU A 25 33.26 19.53 -15.89
CA LEU A 25 32.30 20.59 -15.56
C LEU A 25 32.33 21.74 -16.59
N VAL A 26 33.51 22.17 -17.04
CA VAL A 26 33.65 23.18 -18.10
C VAL A 26 33.04 22.67 -19.41
N ASP A 27 33.38 21.45 -19.83
CA ASP A 27 32.86 20.84 -21.06
C ASP A 27 31.32 20.74 -21.05
N ILE A 28 30.73 20.37 -19.91
CA ILE A 28 29.27 20.33 -19.74
C ILE A 28 28.68 21.73 -19.76
N GLY A 29 29.32 22.70 -19.08
CA GLY A 29 28.87 24.09 -19.05
C GLY A 29 28.80 24.69 -20.46
N GLU A 30 29.82 24.44 -21.29
CA GLU A 30 29.84 24.84 -22.70
C GLU A 30 28.76 24.13 -23.52
N LYS A 31 28.68 22.80 -23.44
CA LYS A 31 27.69 22.01 -24.21
C LYS A 31 26.25 22.35 -23.87
N ALA A 32 25.96 22.57 -22.59
CA ALA A 32 24.63 22.90 -22.10
C ALA A 32 24.34 24.41 -22.11
N ALA A 33 25.27 25.24 -22.63
CA ALA A 33 25.18 26.69 -22.66
C ALA A 33 24.81 27.31 -21.30
N VAL A 34 25.40 26.78 -20.23
CA VAL A 34 25.17 27.25 -18.84
C VAL A 34 25.94 28.55 -18.64
N ASN A 35 25.24 29.62 -18.25
CA ASN A 35 25.88 30.88 -17.90
C ASN A 35 26.54 30.79 -16.51
N LEU A 36 27.85 30.55 -16.48
CA LEU A 36 28.63 30.46 -15.24
C LEU A 36 28.76 31.79 -14.49
N HIS A 37 28.40 32.92 -15.11
CA HIS A 37 28.40 34.23 -14.45
C HIS A 37 27.06 34.56 -13.76
N GLN A 38 26.04 33.71 -13.95
CA GLN A 38 24.77 33.85 -13.26
C GLN A 38 24.84 33.13 -11.91
N ASP A 39 24.63 33.86 -10.82
CA ASP A 39 24.51 33.25 -9.50
C ASP A 39 23.34 32.26 -9.48
N ALA A 40 23.64 31.00 -9.24
CA ALA A 40 22.66 29.96 -8.96
C ALA A 40 22.74 29.62 -7.48
N PHE A 41 21.77 30.07 -6.67
CA PHE A 41 21.70 29.63 -5.28
C PHE A 41 20.27 29.58 -4.74
N VAL A 42 19.68 28.39 -4.76
CA VAL A 42 18.52 28.07 -3.92
C VAL A 42 18.71 26.65 -3.38
N VAL A 43 19.34 26.55 -2.20
CA VAL A 43 19.36 25.31 -1.40
C VAL A 43 18.30 25.44 -0.33
N ILE A 44 17.31 24.55 -0.36
CA ILE A 44 16.26 24.49 0.66
C ILE A 44 16.18 23.06 1.15
N ASP A 45 16.54 22.88 2.41
CA ASP A 45 16.32 21.64 3.11
C ASP A 45 14.86 21.56 3.58
N TYR A 46 14.11 20.64 2.99
CA TYR A 46 12.73 20.34 3.39
C TYR A 46 12.64 19.21 4.43
N GLY A 47 13.78 18.67 4.85
CA GLY A 47 13.88 17.49 5.69
C GLY A 47 13.32 16.26 5.00
N LEU A 48 12.64 15.42 5.77
CA LEU A 48 12.10 14.16 5.27
C LEU A 48 10.86 14.42 4.41
N LEU A 49 10.89 13.96 3.16
CA LEU A 49 9.80 14.03 2.17
C LEU A 49 9.60 12.70 1.46
N THR A 50 8.38 12.46 0.96
CA THR A 50 8.20 11.49 -0.12
C THR A 50 8.68 12.07 -1.46
N THR A 51 9.03 11.22 -2.43
CA THR A 51 9.40 11.69 -3.78
C THR A 51 8.31 12.58 -4.41
N PRO A 52 7.00 12.24 -4.37
CA PRO A 52 5.96 13.14 -4.86
C PRO A 52 5.88 14.49 -4.14
N GLN A 53 6.16 14.54 -2.83
CA GLN A 53 6.19 15.80 -2.09
C GLN A 53 7.31 16.71 -2.57
N LEU A 54 8.51 16.17 -2.83
CA LEU A 54 9.61 16.95 -3.38
C LEU A 54 9.26 17.51 -4.77
N HIS A 55 8.69 16.66 -5.64
CA HIS A 55 8.21 17.11 -6.95
C HIS A 55 7.18 18.24 -6.84
N TYR A 56 6.25 18.14 -5.90
CA TYR A 56 5.28 19.20 -5.61
C TYR A 56 5.97 20.51 -5.18
N MET A 57 6.96 20.46 -4.27
CA MET A 57 7.67 21.67 -3.82
C MET A 57 8.36 22.39 -4.97
N VAL A 58 9.09 21.63 -5.81
CA VAL A 58 9.81 22.16 -6.98
C VAL A 58 8.81 22.82 -7.94
N TYR A 59 7.71 22.14 -8.24
CA TYR A 59 6.70 22.66 -9.18
C TYR A 59 6.01 23.93 -8.66
N CYS A 60 5.63 23.96 -7.38
CA CYS A 60 5.03 25.14 -6.75
C CYS A 60 5.97 26.36 -6.79
N ARG A 61 7.28 26.17 -6.55
CA ARG A 61 8.25 27.27 -6.62
C ARG A 61 8.46 27.79 -8.03
N ASN A 62 8.61 26.88 -9.00
CA ASN A 62 8.84 27.26 -10.40
C ASN A 62 7.58 27.82 -11.08
N THR A 63 6.42 27.74 -10.44
CA THR A 63 5.17 28.39 -10.88
C THR A 63 4.84 29.62 -10.03
N SER A 64 5.78 30.14 -9.23
CA SER A 64 5.58 31.29 -8.34
C SER A 64 4.33 31.17 -7.45
N GLY A 65 4.04 29.94 -7.00
CA GLY A 65 2.88 29.63 -6.16
C GLY A 65 1.55 29.42 -6.90
N GLN A 66 1.49 29.59 -8.24
CA GLN A 66 0.25 29.41 -9.00
C GLN A 66 -0.31 27.98 -8.88
N TYR A 67 0.55 26.96 -8.82
CA TYR A 67 0.09 25.59 -8.62
C TYR A 67 -0.33 25.31 -7.16
N GLY A 68 0.24 26.01 -6.19
CA GLY A 68 0.00 25.77 -4.78
C GLY A 68 1.14 26.28 -3.89
N LYS A 69 0.98 26.13 -2.57
CA LYS A 69 1.97 26.57 -1.59
C LYS A 69 3.08 25.53 -1.46
N ALA A 70 4.34 25.90 -1.75
CA ALA A 70 5.52 25.02 -1.68
C ALA A 70 5.93 24.63 -0.23
N THR A 71 5.01 23.97 0.49
CA THR A 71 5.11 23.51 1.86
C THR A 71 4.42 22.16 2.03
N ILE A 72 4.79 21.40 3.07
CA ILE A 72 4.15 20.12 3.41
C ILE A 72 2.65 20.28 3.64
N GLU A 73 2.26 21.32 4.38
CA GLU A 73 0.85 21.64 4.62
C GLU A 73 0.10 21.91 3.32
N GLY A 74 0.70 22.67 2.40
CA GLY A 74 0.11 22.95 1.07
C GLY A 74 -0.11 21.69 0.24
N TYR A 75 0.82 20.73 0.31
CA TYR A 75 0.65 19.41 -0.31
C TYR A 75 -0.54 18.65 0.29
N TYR A 76 -0.63 18.60 1.63
CA TYR A 76 -1.72 17.92 2.33
C TYR A 76 -3.07 18.54 1.99
N GLN A 77 -3.23 19.85 2.16
CA GLN A 77 -4.45 20.59 1.86
C GLN A 77 -4.90 20.39 0.42
N LYS A 78 -3.98 20.56 -0.55
CA LYS A 78 -4.34 20.46 -1.97
C LYS A 78 -4.94 19.10 -2.31
N LEU A 79 -4.30 18.02 -1.88
CA LEU A 79 -4.75 16.66 -2.19
C LEU A 79 -5.99 16.25 -1.38
N SER A 80 -6.02 16.58 -0.08
CA SER A 80 -7.16 16.22 0.76
C SER A 80 -8.43 16.96 0.36
N THR A 81 -8.34 18.25 -0.01
CA THR A 81 -9.50 19.03 -0.45
C THR A 81 -10.08 18.45 -1.73
N ALA A 82 -9.23 18.18 -2.73
CA ALA A 82 -9.68 17.55 -3.97
C ALA A 82 -10.31 16.17 -3.73
N PHE A 83 -9.74 15.37 -2.82
CA PHE A 83 -10.31 14.09 -2.44
C PHE A 83 -11.69 14.23 -1.79
N VAL A 84 -11.82 15.10 -0.77
CA VAL A 84 -13.09 15.33 -0.06
C VAL A 84 -14.18 15.84 -1.00
N GLU A 85 -13.84 16.77 -1.90
CA GLU A 85 -14.76 17.28 -2.92
C GLU A 85 -15.24 16.18 -3.89
N LEU A 86 -14.33 15.32 -4.34
CA LEU A 86 -14.66 14.19 -5.21
C LEU A 86 -15.57 13.19 -4.48
N THR A 87 -15.29 12.89 -3.21
CA THR A 87 -16.07 11.91 -2.45
C THR A 87 -17.46 12.39 -2.06
N LYS A 88 -17.69 13.71 -1.94
CA LYS A 88 -19.05 14.26 -1.72
C LYS A 88 -20.04 13.88 -2.82
N GLN A 89 -19.55 13.64 -4.02
CA GLN A 89 -20.37 13.29 -5.19
C GLN A 89 -20.67 11.78 -5.26
N ALA A 90 -19.97 10.97 -4.47
CA ALA A 90 -20.15 9.53 -4.45
C ALA A 90 -21.27 9.15 -3.47
N PHE A 91 -22.45 8.85 -3.99
CA PHE A 91 -23.51 8.19 -3.22
C PHE A 91 -23.04 6.79 -2.84
N CYS A 92 -22.90 6.52 -1.54
CA CYS A 92 -22.71 5.17 -1.06
C CYS A 92 -23.75 4.85 -0.02
N SER A 93 -24.54 3.82 -0.30
CA SER A 93 -25.50 3.21 0.61
C SER A 93 -24.71 2.33 1.58
N GLY A 94 -24.47 2.79 2.81
CA GLY A 94 -23.79 2.02 3.85
C GLY A 94 -22.79 2.83 4.69
N ASP A 95 -22.62 2.36 5.93
CA ASP A 95 -21.84 2.88 7.07
C ASP A 95 -20.93 4.11 6.80
N ASP A 96 -21.15 5.18 7.58
CA ASP A 96 -20.57 6.52 7.42
C ASP A 96 -19.03 6.57 7.58
N GLN A 97 -18.39 5.45 7.94
CA GLN A 97 -16.98 5.37 8.28
C GLN A 97 -16.23 4.28 7.51
N ARG A 98 -15.75 4.61 6.29
CA ARG A 98 -14.93 3.69 5.50
C ARG A 98 -13.54 3.55 6.09
N THR A 99 -13.05 2.33 6.24
CA THR A 99 -11.69 2.08 6.75
C THR A 99 -10.76 1.61 5.64
N LEU A 100 -9.62 2.29 5.48
CA LEU A 100 -8.53 1.93 4.56
C LEU A 100 -7.29 1.52 5.34
N LYS A 101 -6.85 0.27 5.14
CA LYS A 101 -5.63 -0.29 5.75
C LYS A 101 -4.45 -0.19 4.77
N VAL A 102 -3.50 0.68 5.04
CA VAL A 102 -2.36 0.97 4.16
C VAL A 102 -1.09 0.32 4.69
N ASP A 103 -0.46 -0.51 3.85
CA ASP A 103 0.92 -0.96 4.05
C ASP A 103 1.88 0.14 3.59
N CYS A 104 2.68 0.67 4.50
CA CYS A 104 3.60 1.77 4.24
C CYS A 104 5.06 1.32 4.04
N ALA A 105 5.31 0.02 3.87
CA ALA A 105 6.61 -0.56 3.53
C ALA A 105 7.76 -0.20 4.49
N ASN A 106 7.44 0.21 5.72
CA ASN A 106 8.35 0.80 6.69
C ASN A 106 9.11 2.03 6.19
N GLY A 107 8.56 2.74 5.21
CA GLY A 107 9.18 3.89 4.55
C GLY A 107 8.60 5.24 4.95
N ILE A 108 9.15 6.30 4.36
CA ILE A 108 8.78 7.69 4.66
C ILE A 108 7.30 8.00 4.42
N GLY A 109 6.64 7.25 3.52
CA GLY A 109 5.20 7.34 3.28
C GLY A 109 4.36 7.13 4.55
N ALA A 110 4.81 6.28 5.49
CA ALA A 110 4.13 6.06 6.77
C ALA A 110 4.05 7.34 7.60
N LEU A 111 5.19 8.00 7.78
CA LEU A 111 5.29 9.24 8.54
C LEU A 111 4.39 10.32 7.94
N LYS A 112 4.45 10.48 6.62
CA LYS A 112 3.72 11.52 5.90
C LYS A 112 2.23 11.27 5.81
N LEU A 113 1.81 10.01 5.64
CA LEU A 113 0.40 9.67 5.70
C LEU A 113 -0.16 9.81 7.12
N ARG A 114 0.65 9.54 8.16
CA ARG A 114 0.26 9.77 9.56
C ARG A 114 0.00 11.26 9.86
N GLU A 115 0.81 12.15 9.30
CA GLU A 115 0.59 13.61 9.37
C GLU A 115 -0.66 14.00 8.57
N MET A 116 -0.82 13.47 7.35
CA MET A 116 -1.92 13.81 6.44
C MET A 116 -3.29 13.26 6.86
N LYS A 117 -3.34 12.17 7.65
CA LYS A 117 -4.61 11.45 7.94
C LYS A 117 -5.72 12.34 8.50
N HIS A 118 -5.35 13.38 9.25
CA HIS A 118 -6.29 14.30 9.89
C HIS A 118 -7.10 15.14 8.89
N TYR A 119 -6.57 15.29 7.66
CA TYR A 119 -7.24 16.01 6.58
C TYR A 119 -8.34 15.19 5.88
N PHE A 120 -8.45 13.88 6.16
CA PHE A 120 -9.49 12.99 5.61
C PHE A 120 -10.63 12.67 6.58
N SER A 121 -10.74 13.42 7.68
CA SER A 121 -11.62 13.10 8.83
C SER A 121 -13.12 13.01 8.51
N GLN A 122 -13.57 13.44 7.32
CA GLN A 122 -14.93 13.23 6.83
C GLN A 122 -14.95 12.00 5.89
N GLY A 123 -15.34 10.84 6.42
CA GLY A 123 -15.71 9.66 5.62
C GLY A 123 -14.59 8.64 5.32
N LEU A 124 -13.34 8.87 5.75
CA LEU A 124 -12.25 7.91 5.59
C LEU A 124 -11.38 7.78 6.86
N SER A 125 -11.42 6.60 7.46
CA SER A 125 -10.50 6.16 8.53
C SER A 125 -9.29 5.47 7.91
N VAL A 126 -8.09 6.02 8.12
CA VAL A 126 -6.83 5.43 7.59
C VAL A 126 -6.07 4.74 8.71
N GLN A 127 -5.82 3.44 8.54
CA GLN A 127 -5.00 2.62 9.44
C GLN A 127 -3.67 2.29 8.76
N LEU A 128 -2.55 2.55 9.44
CA LEU A 128 -1.21 2.34 8.90
C LEU A 128 -0.61 1.04 9.44
N PHE A 129 0.01 0.27 8.55
CA PHE A 129 0.75 -0.96 8.83
C PHE A 129 2.14 -0.86 8.21
N ASN A 130 3.11 -1.60 8.75
CA ASN A 130 4.52 -1.49 8.36
C ASN A 130 4.92 -0.01 8.32
N ASP A 131 4.77 0.68 9.45
CA ASP A 131 4.78 2.13 9.52
C ASP A 131 6.16 2.71 9.90
N GLY A 132 7.18 1.85 9.91
CA GLY A 132 8.57 2.18 10.25
C GLY A 132 8.87 2.15 11.75
N THR A 133 7.89 1.87 12.62
CA THR A 133 8.14 1.72 14.07
C THR A 133 8.83 0.41 14.41
N LYS A 134 8.50 -0.65 13.68
CA LYS A 134 9.07 -1.99 13.79
C LYS A 134 9.22 -2.54 12.38
N GLY A 135 10.33 -3.21 12.10
CA GLY A 135 10.60 -3.80 10.78
C GLY A 135 11.56 -2.97 9.92
N LYS A 136 11.96 -3.56 8.79
CA LYS A 136 12.96 -3.00 7.88
C LYS A 136 12.27 -2.47 6.61
N LEU A 137 12.79 -1.37 6.08
CA LEU A 137 12.34 -0.77 4.82
C LEU A 137 12.24 -1.84 3.72
N ASN A 138 11.06 -1.94 3.10
CA ASN A 138 10.75 -2.86 2.00
C ASN A 138 10.99 -4.36 2.30
N HIS A 139 11.08 -4.77 3.57
CA HIS A 139 11.31 -6.17 3.92
C HIS A 139 9.99 -6.91 4.10
N LEU A 140 9.69 -7.83 3.18
CA LEU A 140 8.47 -8.67 3.20
C LEU A 140 7.15 -7.86 3.29
N CYS A 141 7.18 -6.63 2.79
CA CYS A 141 6.09 -5.67 2.74
C CYS A 141 6.33 -4.68 1.58
N GLY A 142 5.35 -3.84 1.30
CA GLY A 142 5.38 -2.81 0.26
C GLY A 142 4.87 -3.27 -1.09
N ALA A 143 4.60 -2.29 -1.95
CA ALA A 143 3.96 -2.50 -3.25
C ALA A 143 4.74 -3.47 -4.16
N ASP A 144 6.08 -3.36 -4.19
CA ASP A 144 6.92 -4.27 -4.98
C ASP A 144 6.86 -5.71 -4.47
N PHE A 145 6.98 -5.92 -3.15
CA PHE A 145 6.86 -7.26 -2.57
C PHE A 145 5.52 -7.91 -2.94
N VAL A 146 4.41 -7.19 -2.72
CA VAL A 146 3.06 -7.69 -3.02
C VAL A 146 2.92 -8.00 -4.50
N LYS A 147 3.42 -7.12 -5.39
CA LYS A 147 3.31 -7.31 -6.84
C LYS A 147 4.20 -8.45 -7.34
N SER A 148 5.46 -8.50 -6.93
CA SER A 148 6.46 -9.42 -7.46
C SER A 148 6.28 -10.84 -6.89
N HIS A 149 5.81 -10.97 -5.64
CA HIS A 149 5.63 -12.26 -4.99
C HIS A 149 4.17 -12.75 -4.97
N GLN A 150 3.22 -11.91 -5.39
CA GLN A 150 1.77 -12.19 -5.35
C GLN A 150 1.32 -12.64 -3.95
N LYS A 151 1.84 -11.99 -2.90
CA LYS A 151 1.60 -12.33 -1.49
C LYS A 151 1.30 -11.07 -0.68
N PRO A 152 0.44 -11.15 0.34
CA PRO A 152 0.24 -10.04 1.26
C PRO A 152 1.49 -9.84 2.14
N PRO A 153 1.68 -8.64 2.72
CA PRO A 153 2.75 -8.36 3.67
C PRO A 153 2.79 -9.36 4.83
N GLN A 154 3.97 -9.63 5.38
CA GLN A 154 4.19 -10.69 6.37
C GLN A 154 3.23 -10.63 7.57
N ASP A 155 2.91 -9.44 8.08
CA ASP A 155 2.01 -9.23 9.21
C ASP A 155 0.54 -9.61 8.94
N ARG A 156 0.18 -9.98 7.70
CA ARG A 156 -1.21 -10.32 7.31
C ARG A 156 -1.47 -11.83 7.13
N GLN A 157 -0.49 -12.71 7.37
CA GLN A 157 -0.65 -14.15 7.11
C GLN A 157 -1.08 -14.92 8.37
N VAL A 158 -2.35 -14.81 8.76
CA VAL A 158 -2.91 -15.64 9.84
C VAL A 158 -3.25 -17.06 9.36
N ILE A 159 -3.71 -17.18 8.11
CA ILE A 159 -4.00 -18.46 7.46
C ILE A 159 -2.98 -18.71 6.36
N SER A 160 -2.37 -19.90 6.36
CA SER A 160 -1.50 -20.37 5.28
C SER A 160 -2.01 -21.71 4.76
N THR A 161 -1.90 -21.96 3.46
CA THR A 161 -2.43 -23.15 2.81
C THR A 161 -1.37 -23.94 2.03
N THR A 162 -1.66 -25.20 1.72
CA THR A 162 -0.88 -26.13 0.89
C THR A 162 -1.81 -26.85 -0.09
N ASP A 163 -1.27 -27.77 -0.90
CA ASP A 163 -2.01 -28.55 -1.89
C ASP A 163 -2.86 -27.67 -2.82
N ALA A 164 -2.21 -26.76 -3.56
CA ALA A 164 -2.89 -25.79 -4.43
C ALA A 164 -4.02 -25.02 -3.72
N GLU A 165 -3.74 -24.56 -2.49
CA GLU A 165 -4.66 -23.81 -1.62
C GLU A 165 -5.88 -24.59 -1.11
N ARG A 166 -5.90 -25.93 -1.24
CA ARG A 166 -7.01 -26.77 -0.78
C ARG A 166 -6.93 -27.19 0.68
N GLN A 167 -5.76 -27.08 1.30
CA GLN A 167 -5.57 -27.48 2.70
C GLN A 167 -4.97 -26.34 3.52
N ALA A 168 -5.56 -26.02 4.67
CA ALA A 168 -4.99 -25.12 5.66
C ALA A 168 -3.84 -25.80 6.42
N VAL A 169 -2.74 -25.07 6.60
CA VAL A 169 -1.58 -25.47 7.41
C VAL A 169 -1.52 -24.67 8.71
N LYS A 170 -1.93 -23.39 8.65
CA LYS A 170 -2.06 -22.51 9.81
C LYS A 170 -3.45 -21.86 9.81
N PRO A 171 -4.02 -21.61 10.99
CA PRO A 171 -3.57 -22.07 12.31
C PRO A 171 -3.72 -23.60 12.46
N PRO A 172 -2.90 -24.25 13.31
CA PRO A 172 -3.05 -25.68 13.63
C PRO A 172 -4.46 -25.97 14.16
N GLY A 173 -5.05 -27.09 13.75
CA GLY A 173 -6.43 -27.46 14.11
C GLY A 173 -7.49 -26.98 13.13
N LEU A 174 -7.20 -25.98 12.28
CA LEU A 174 -8.19 -25.47 11.33
C LEU A 174 -8.54 -26.50 10.25
N GLN A 175 -7.55 -27.19 9.69
CA GLN A 175 -7.82 -28.21 8.67
C GLN A 175 -8.55 -29.41 9.26
N GLU A 176 -8.20 -29.81 10.48
CA GLU A 176 -8.88 -30.89 11.21
C GLU A 176 -10.35 -30.52 11.45
N ALA A 177 -10.63 -29.29 11.89
CA ALA A 177 -11.99 -28.80 12.07
C ALA A 177 -12.77 -28.83 10.76
N ILE A 178 -12.20 -28.34 9.65
CA ILE A 178 -12.84 -28.39 8.32
C ILE A 178 -13.13 -29.84 7.91
N ASN A 179 -12.18 -30.76 8.10
CA ASN A 179 -12.36 -32.17 7.77
C ASN A 179 -13.51 -32.81 8.56
N GLU A 180 -13.65 -32.50 9.86
CA GLU A 180 -14.77 -32.99 10.67
C GLU A 180 -16.12 -32.39 10.24
N LEU A 181 -16.14 -31.12 9.83
CA LEU A 181 -17.35 -30.49 9.29
C LEU A 181 -17.81 -31.14 7.98
N VAL A 182 -16.87 -31.36 7.06
CA VAL A 182 -17.15 -32.01 5.76
C VAL A 182 -17.77 -33.41 5.95
N LYS A 183 -17.33 -34.19 6.95
CA LYS A 183 -17.91 -35.52 7.22
C LYS A 183 -19.41 -35.51 7.56
N LYS A 184 -19.94 -34.38 8.04
CA LYS A 184 -21.37 -34.26 8.42
C LYS A 184 -22.30 -34.19 7.21
N TYR A 185 -21.79 -33.79 6.03
CA TYR A 185 -22.60 -33.51 4.85
C TYR A 185 -22.28 -34.46 3.70
N ARG A 186 -23.32 -34.86 2.96
CA ARG A 186 -23.19 -35.82 1.86
C ARG A 186 -22.58 -35.16 0.61
N LEU A 187 -21.68 -35.88 -0.05
CA LEU A 187 -20.95 -35.42 -1.26
C LEU A 187 -20.39 -34.00 -1.10
N SER A 188 -19.79 -33.73 0.06
CA SER A 188 -19.38 -32.38 0.42
C SER A 188 -17.87 -32.20 0.39
N ARG A 189 -17.46 -30.94 0.24
CA ARG A 189 -16.07 -30.49 0.33
C ARG A 189 -16.05 -29.03 0.73
N ALA A 190 -15.07 -28.65 1.52
CA ALA A 190 -14.82 -27.26 1.87
C ALA A 190 -13.32 -26.99 1.97
N PHE A 191 -12.94 -25.76 1.67
CA PHE A 191 -11.59 -25.25 1.89
C PHE A 191 -11.60 -23.74 2.08
N VAL A 192 -10.53 -23.22 2.66
CA VAL A 192 -10.40 -21.81 3.00
C VAL A 192 -9.08 -21.30 2.47
N ARG A 193 -9.07 -20.07 1.94
CA ARG A 193 -7.84 -19.43 1.47
C ARG A 193 -7.81 -17.95 1.82
N PRO A 194 -6.64 -17.40 2.18
CA PRO A 194 -6.48 -15.95 2.27
C PRO A 194 -6.64 -15.32 0.88
N SER A 195 -7.22 -14.13 0.81
CA SER A 195 -7.15 -13.33 -0.42
C SER A 195 -5.73 -12.79 -0.61
N GLY A 196 -5.24 -12.80 -1.85
CA GLY A 196 -3.90 -12.26 -2.18
C GLY A 196 -3.85 -10.73 -2.17
N THR A 197 -5.00 -10.07 -2.35
CA THR A 197 -5.10 -8.62 -2.54
C THR A 197 -5.99 -7.91 -1.53
N GLU A 198 -6.80 -8.66 -0.78
CA GLU A 198 -7.78 -8.12 0.17
C GLU A 198 -7.52 -8.70 1.56
N ASP A 199 -7.91 -7.94 2.59
CA ASP A 199 -7.82 -8.39 3.98
C ASP A 199 -9.05 -9.25 4.36
N ILE A 200 -9.27 -10.32 3.60
CA ILE A 200 -10.39 -11.26 3.78
C ILE A 200 -9.91 -12.70 3.61
N VAL A 201 -10.63 -13.61 4.25
CA VAL A 201 -10.52 -15.05 4.01
C VAL A 201 -11.70 -15.47 3.14
N ARG A 202 -11.41 -16.21 2.07
CA ARG A 202 -12.44 -16.78 1.20
C ARG A 202 -12.72 -18.20 1.68
N VAL A 203 -13.99 -18.46 1.99
CA VAL A 203 -14.50 -19.79 2.32
C VAL A 203 -15.21 -20.35 1.10
N TYR A 204 -14.89 -21.59 0.74
CA TYR A 204 -15.58 -22.35 -0.28
C TYR A 204 -16.19 -23.60 0.35
N ALA A 205 -17.46 -23.87 0.03
CA ALA A 205 -18.14 -25.10 0.42
C ALA A 205 -19.04 -25.57 -0.74
N GLU A 206 -19.04 -26.88 -0.97
CA GLU A 206 -19.92 -27.59 -1.89
C GLU A 206 -20.52 -28.80 -1.17
N ALA A 207 -21.75 -29.19 -1.53
CA ALA A 207 -22.46 -30.36 -1.01
C ALA A 207 -23.52 -30.82 -2.02
N ASP A 208 -24.23 -31.90 -1.71
CA ASP A 208 -25.29 -32.46 -2.57
C ASP A 208 -26.55 -31.60 -2.68
N SER A 209 -26.75 -30.62 -1.80
CA SER A 209 -27.84 -29.65 -1.84
C SER A 209 -27.34 -28.25 -1.50
N GLN A 210 -28.07 -27.23 -1.95
CA GLN A 210 -27.78 -25.84 -1.61
C GLN A 210 -27.83 -25.61 -0.09
N GLU A 211 -28.83 -26.15 0.60
CA GLU A 211 -28.98 -26.04 2.06
C GLU A 211 -27.77 -26.63 2.80
N ASN A 212 -27.25 -27.77 2.34
CA ASN A 212 -26.06 -28.38 2.93
C ASN A 212 -24.79 -27.57 2.61
N ALA A 213 -24.68 -27.01 1.41
CA ALA A 213 -23.54 -26.18 1.02
C ALA A 213 -23.50 -24.88 1.83
N ASP A 214 -24.65 -24.22 1.99
CA ASP A 214 -24.80 -22.98 2.77
C ASP A 214 -24.52 -23.23 4.27
N SER A 215 -25.05 -24.34 4.81
CA SER A 215 -24.78 -24.74 6.20
C SER A 215 -23.31 -25.05 6.44
N LEU A 216 -22.67 -25.78 5.51
CA LEU A 216 -21.24 -26.09 5.59
C LEU A 216 -20.39 -24.81 5.46
N ALA A 217 -20.73 -23.91 4.54
CA ALA A 217 -20.06 -22.62 4.39
C ALA A 217 -20.13 -21.81 5.70
N TYR A 218 -21.30 -21.76 6.32
CA TYR A 218 -21.52 -21.10 7.60
C TYR A 218 -20.69 -21.74 8.72
N GLU A 219 -20.75 -23.06 8.91
CA GLU A 219 -19.97 -23.74 9.95
C GLU A 219 -18.46 -23.57 9.76
N VAL A 220 -17.98 -23.64 8.51
CA VAL A 220 -16.56 -23.40 8.18
C VAL A 220 -16.16 -21.95 8.45
N SER A 221 -17.01 -20.98 8.11
CA SER A 221 -16.75 -19.56 8.40
C SER A 221 -16.64 -19.29 9.91
N LEU A 222 -17.46 -19.96 10.73
CA LEU A 222 -17.35 -19.90 12.19
C LEU A 222 -16.05 -20.52 12.70
N ALA A 223 -15.64 -21.66 12.16
CA ALA A 223 -14.38 -22.31 12.53
C ALA A 223 -13.18 -21.42 12.19
N VAL A 224 -13.18 -20.79 11.00
CA VAL A 224 -12.19 -19.79 10.60
C VAL A 224 -12.19 -18.62 11.58
N PHE A 225 -13.36 -18.05 11.89
CA PHE A 225 -13.47 -16.92 12.80
C PHE A 225 -12.90 -17.25 14.19
N GLN A 226 -13.17 -18.44 14.73
CA GLN A 226 -12.69 -18.83 16.04
C GLN A 226 -11.19 -19.18 16.05
N LEU A 227 -10.73 -19.98 15.09
CA LEU A 227 -9.37 -20.53 15.12
C LEU A 227 -8.34 -19.57 14.55
N ALA A 228 -8.72 -18.74 13.57
CA ALA A 228 -7.84 -17.77 12.93
C ALA A 228 -8.01 -16.34 13.48
N GLY A 229 -8.67 -16.17 14.63
CA GLY A 229 -8.79 -14.86 15.29
C GLY A 229 -9.57 -13.84 14.46
N GLY A 230 -10.71 -14.26 13.91
CA GLY A 230 -11.60 -13.43 13.11
C GLY A 230 -11.95 -12.11 13.79
N ILE A 231 -11.99 -11.04 12.99
CA ILE A 231 -12.29 -9.68 13.41
C ILE A 231 -13.56 -9.18 12.70
N GLY A 232 -14.29 -8.28 13.34
CA GLY A 232 -15.54 -7.72 12.80
C GLY A 232 -16.78 -8.51 13.21
N GLU A 233 -17.84 -8.43 12.40
CA GLU A 233 -19.09 -9.14 12.67
C GLU A 233 -18.89 -10.65 12.54
N ARG A 234 -19.46 -11.39 13.51
CA ARG A 234 -19.48 -12.85 13.46
C ARG A 234 -20.31 -13.29 12.25
N PRO A 235 -19.87 -14.32 11.49
CA PRO A 235 -20.66 -14.86 10.40
C PRO A 235 -22.09 -15.16 10.84
N GLN A 236 -23.05 -14.81 10.00
CA GLN A 236 -24.48 -15.04 10.23
C GLN A 236 -24.96 -16.22 9.36
N PRO A 237 -25.96 -17.00 9.80
CA PRO A 237 -26.55 -18.04 8.98
C PRO A 237 -27.31 -17.42 7.79
N GLY A 238 -27.10 -17.96 6.60
CA GLY A 238 -27.81 -17.56 5.39
C GLY A 238 -27.14 -16.41 4.64
N PHE A 239 -26.96 -16.62 3.33
CA PHE A 239 -27.23 -15.56 2.38
C PHE A 239 -28.74 -15.29 2.36
#